data_AF-A0A3E2MPT4-F1
#
_entry.id   AF-A0A3E2MPT4-F1
#
_cell.length_a   1.000
_cell.length_b   1.000
_cell.length_c   1.000
_cell.angle_alpha   90.00
_cell.angle_beta   90.00
_cell.angle_gamma   90.00
#
_symmetry.space_group_name_H-M   'P 1'
#
loop_
_entity.id
_entity.type
_entity.pdbx_description
1 polymer ?
#
loop_
_entity_poly.entity_id
_entity_poly.type
_entity_poly.pdbx_seq_one_letter_code
_entity_poly.pdbx_strand_id
1 'polypeptide(L)'
;MTNDPSQPLQAVRSLEGVDMEVLKTAVLLACRAPSVHNSQPWRWVADRDSGSEVVAVHLFADRGRTVPATDHSGRETLISCGAVLDHLGVAMTAAGWQPSITRFPTPDDPNHLATVDFSPIEEVTETELKRAESILQRRTDRLAFDRPRYWDLFEGVLRNTIDNDIAMLDVLTDEQRPQLVQASHLSAALRRDDLSYHAELDWWTSPFVLTDGVPPLALASDTERQRVDLSRDFPVRSHQDRRPEITSDWSKILVLSTLGDTRADVLRCGEVLSSALLECTMAGMATCTLTHLIESNESRDIVADLIGRRGQPQVVIRAGITPLIEEIPAPTPRRGLDSILKFARSPRKVETMPDRPVTFLSDDQSWKLLSSAALGRLVTSIAGEPEIFPVNYVVQDRTVLFRTAEGTKLFLAVTSSPVAFEADDHSDTEGWSVIVKGRAQVLRTDAEVQRAERAKLSPWIPTLKLHYVRVIPTGITGRHFKFGPEPDRNDTFA
;
A
#
# COMPACT_ATOMS: atom_id res chain seq x y z
N MET A 1 28.56 -23.20 -41.75
CA MET A 1 27.15 -23.49 -41.43
C MET A 1 26.80 -22.67 -40.21
N THR A 2 25.90 -21.73 -40.42
CA THR A 2 25.51 -20.63 -39.55
C THR A 2 24.68 -21.13 -38.37
N ASN A 3 25.04 -20.69 -37.15
CA ASN A 3 24.17 -20.77 -35.99
C ASN A 3 22.99 -19.82 -36.19
N ASP A 4 21.80 -20.38 -36.22
CA ASP A 4 20.53 -19.67 -36.28
C ASP A 4 20.09 -19.26 -34.86
N PRO A 5 19.90 -17.97 -34.56
CA PRO A 5 19.50 -17.49 -33.22
C PRO A 5 17.98 -17.46 -33.00
N SER A 6 17.17 -18.17 -33.80
CA SER A 6 15.71 -18.11 -33.76
C SER A 6 15.00 -19.26 -33.01
N GLN A 7 15.54 -19.70 -31.87
CA GLN A 7 14.78 -20.57 -30.94
C GLN A 7 14.31 -19.77 -29.71
N PRO A 8 13.01 -19.54 -29.53
CA PRO A 8 12.50 -19.01 -28.27
C PRO A 8 12.67 -20.07 -27.17
N LEU A 9 13.10 -19.60 -25.99
CA LEU A 9 13.18 -20.33 -24.73
C LEU A 9 11.79 -20.91 -24.38
N GLN A 10 11.47 -22.10 -24.88
CA GLN A 10 10.43 -22.94 -24.27
C GLN A 10 11.03 -23.55 -23.01
N ALA A 11 11.01 -22.77 -21.93
CA ALA A 11 11.12 -23.31 -20.59
C ALA A 11 9.86 -24.16 -20.34
N VAL A 12 10.09 -25.43 -20.01
CA VAL A 12 9.07 -26.37 -19.53
C VAL A 12 8.39 -25.70 -18.33
N ARG A 13 7.17 -25.19 -18.53
CA ARG A 13 6.36 -24.60 -17.45
C ARG A 13 5.87 -25.75 -16.57
N SER A 14 6.49 -25.90 -15.40
CA SER A 14 5.96 -26.77 -14.36
C SER A 14 4.60 -26.25 -13.89
N LEU A 15 3.77 -27.14 -13.33
CA LEU A 15 2.45 -26.87 -12.73
C LEU A 15 2.56 -26.06 -11.40
N GLU A 16 3.59 -25.22 -11.30
CA GLU A 16 4.19 -24.68 -10.08
C GLU A 16 4.02 -23.15 -10.03
N GLY A 17 4.11 -22.57 -8.83
CA GLY A 17 3.61 -21.22 -8.52
C GLY A 17 4.33 -20.06 -9.24
N VAL A 18 3.91 -18.83 -8.96
CA VAL A 18 4.46 -17.65 -9.62
C VAL A 18 5.89 -17.39 -9.14
N ASP A 19 6.82 -17.20 -10.08
CA ASP A 19 8.20 -16.80 -9.77
C ASP A 19 8.24 -15.42 -9.06
N MET A 20 9.13 -15.30 -8.08
CA MET A 20 9.23 -14.11 -7.25
C MET A 20 9.57 -12.84 -8.05
N GLU A 21 10.45 -12.91 -9.03
CA GLU A 21 10.84 -11.74 -9.83
C GLU A 21 9.72 -11.30 -10.77
N VAL A 22 8.93 -12.26 -11.29
CA VAL A 22 7.71 -11.96 -12.04
C VAL A 22 6.73 -11.18 -11.16
N LEU A 23 6.46 -11.67 -9.94
CA LEU A 23 5.57 -10.98 -9.02
C LEU A 23 6.08 -9.58 -8.65
N LYS A 24 7.37 -9.45 -8.30
CA LYS A 24 7.97 -8.14 -7.95
C LYS A 24 7.80 -7.14 -9.07
N THR A 25 8.04 -7.56 -10.32
CA THR A 25 7.88 -6.73 -11.51
C THR A 25 6.42 -6.33 -11.72
N ALA A 26 5.50 -7.29 -11.59
CA ALA A 26 4.07 -7.03 -11.71
C ALA A 26 3.55 -6.07 -10.61
N VAL A 27 3.98 -6.23 -9.36
CA VAL A 27 3.63 -5.32 -8.25
C VAL A 27 4.20 -3.92 -8.47
N LEU A 28 5.45 -3.80 -8.94
CA LEU A 28 6.06 -2.50 -9.29
C LEU A 28 5.26 -1.78 -10.38
N LEU A 29 4.87 -2.50 -11.43
CA LEU A 29 4.02 -1.97 -12.49
C LEU A 29 2.65 -1.58 -11.92
N ALA A 30 2.02 -2.45 -11.15
CA ALA A 30 0.70 -2.24 -10.59
C ALA A 30 0.63 -1.01 -9.69
N CYS A 31 1.71 -0.74 -8.94
CA CYS A 31 1.79 0.42 -8.06
C CYS A 31 1.75 1.78 -8.78
N ARG A 32 1.81 1.82 -10.12
CA ARG A 32 1.46 3.02 -10.90
C ARG A 32 -0.02 3.40 -10.82
N ALA A 33 -0.86 2.54 -10.25
CA ALA A 33 -2.26 2.82 -9.96
C ALA A 33 -2.46 4.20 -9.32
N PRO A 34 -3.54 4.92 -9.69
CA PRO A 34 -3.89 6.16 -9.02
C PRO A 34 -4.41 5.88 -7.60
N SER A 35 -4.15 6.80 -6.68
CA SER A 35 -4.73 6.81 -5.34
C SER A 35 -5.08 8.23 -4.93
N VAL A 36 -6.00 8.37 -3.97
CA VAL A 36 -6.32 9.66 -3.37
C VAL A 36 -5.04 10.35 -2.90
N HIS A 37 -4.82 11.56 -3.40
CA HIS A 37 -3.59 12.35 -3.15
C HIS A 37 -2.26 11.61 -3.36
N ASN A 38 -2.24 10.54 -4.16
CA ASN A 38 -1.08 9.64 -4.31
C ASN A 38 -0.57 9.07 -2.96
N SER A 39 -1.49 8.84 -2.00
CA SER A 39 -1.17 8.33 -0.67
C SER A 39 -0.71 6.87 -0.68
N GLN A 40 -1.07 6.12 -1.73
CA GLN A 40 -0.72 4.71 -1.95
C GLN A 40 -1.05 3.84 -0.73
N PRO A 41 -2.33 3.78 -0.31
CA PRO A 41 -2.74 3.23 0.97
C PRO A 41 -2.90 1.71 0.93
N TRP A 42 -1.97 1.03 0.25
CA TRP A 42 -1.97 -0.41 0.07
C TRP A 42 -0.70 -1.05 0.61
N ARG A 43 -0.86 -2.29 1.05
CA ARG A 43 0.22 -3.18 1.46
C ARG A 43 -0.04 -4.56 0.88
N TRP A 44 0.98 -5.11 0.25
CA TRP A 44 0.98 -6.45 -0.32
C TRP A 44 1.71 -7.42 0.59
N VAL A 45 1.15 -8.61 0.78
CA VAL A 45 1.79 -9.73 1.46
C VAL A 45 1.72 -10.95 0.56
N ALA A 46 2.86 -11.42 0.08
CA ALA A 46 2.94 -12.63 -0.74
C ALA A 46 3.23 -13.84 0.15
N ASP A 47 2.39 -14.86 0.05
CA ASP A 47 2.57 -16.16 0.69
C ASP A 47 3.48 -17.03 -0.19
N ARG A 48 4.62 -17.44 0.37
CA ARG A 48 5.54 -18.37 -0.29
C ARG A 48 5.39 -19.78 0.25
N ASP A 49 5.58 -20.76 -0.63
CA ASP A 49 5.87 -22.13 -0.21
C ASP A 49 7.35 -22.25 0.20
N SER A 50 7.78 -23.46 0.52
CA SER A 50 9.10 -23.86 1.00
C SER A 50 10.22 -23.58 -0.03
N GLY A 51 9.88 -23.26 -1.29
CA GLY A 51 10.76 -22.82 -2.38
C GLY A 51 10.73 -21.30 -2.65
N SER A 52 11.00 -20.92 -3.91
CA SER A 52 10.97 -19.51 -4.40
C SER A 52 9.63 -19.08 -4.99
N GLU A 53 8.63 -19.96 -4.96
CA GLU A 53 7.34 -19.77 -5.60
C GLU A 53 6.32 -19.10 -4.69
N VAL A 54 5.51 -18.24 -5.29
CA VAL A 54 4.40 -17.57 -4.64
C VAL A 54 3.10 -18.31 -4.92
N VAL A 55 2.40 -18.66 -3.84
CA VAL A 55 1.13 -19.39 -3.90
C VAL A 55 -0.03 -18.41 -4.00
N ALA A 56 -0.02 -17.37 -3.17
CA ALA A 56 -1.08 -16.36 -3.12
C ALA A 56 -0.51 -15.00 -2.74
N VAL A 57 -1.22 -13.94 -3.14
CA VAL A 57 -0.86 -12.55 -2.83
C VAL A 57 -2.04 -11.85 -2.18
N HIS A 58 -1.81 -11.31 -1.00
CA HIS A 58 -2.80 -10.64 -0.18
C HIS A 58 -2.66 -9.12 -0.28
N LEU A 59 -3.78 -8.44 -0.48
CA LEU A 59 -3.91 -6.99 -0.46
C LEU A 59 -4.52 -6.53 0.86
N PHE A 60 -3.81 -5.63 1.55
CA PHE A 60 -4.27 -4.97 2.75
C PHE A 60 -4.39 -3.45 2.58
N ALA A 61 -5.40 -2.84 3.21
CA ALA A 61 -5.47 -1.39 3.39
C ALA A 61 -4.43 -0.94 4.43
N ASP A 62 -3.57 0.00 4.06
CA ASP A 62 -2.59 0.62 4.98
C ASP A 62 -3.23 1.80 5.71
N ARG A 63 -3.68 1.56 6.95
CA ARG A 63 -4.31 2.59 7.80
C ARG A 63 -3.41 3.80 8.05
N GLY A 64 -2.09 3.60 8.07
CA GLY A 64 -1.12 4.68 8.29
C GLY A 64 -1.04 5.68 7.13
N ARG A 65 -1.73 5.41 6.02
CA ARG A 65 -1.74 6.21 4.79
C ARG A 65 -3.13 6.63 4.35
N THR A 66 -4.11 6.46 5.25
CA THR A 66 -5.44 7.03 5.05
C THR A 66 -5.38 8.55 5.09
N VAL A 67 -6.38 9.20 4.49
CA VAL A 67 -6.52 10.65 4.43
C VAL A 67 -7.79 11.05 5.19
N PRO A 68 -7.85 10.85 6.52
CA PRO A 68 -9.09 10.89 7.28
C PRO A 68 -9.83 12.24 7.24
N ALA A 69 -9.13 13.35 7.00
CA ALA A 69 -9.81 14.64 6.85
C ALA A 69 -10.51 14.73 5.50
N THR A 70 -9.91 14.24 4.42
CA THR A 70 -10.50 14.21 3.08
C THR A 70 -11.53 13.09 2.96
N ASP A 71 -11.12 11.85 3.23
CA ASP A 71 -11.88 10.62 3.12
C ASP A 71 -12.40 10.15 4.49
N HIS A 72 -13.34 10.91 5.06
CA HIS A 72 -13.99 10.56 6.32
C HIS A 72 -14.63 9.16 6.32
N SER A 73 -15.08 8.72 5.14
CA SER A 73 -15.78 7.45 4.95
C SER A 73 -14.86 6.24 4.76
N GLY A 74 -13.58 6.46 4.45
CA GLY A 74 -12.64 5.42 4.01
C GLY A 74 -12.93 4.88 2.60
N ARG A 75 -13.85 5.49 1.83
CA ARG A 75 -14.24 5.02 0.51
C ARG A 75 -13.12 5.22 -0.50
N GLU A 76 -12.49 6.39 -0.52
CA GLU A 76 -11.43 6.69 -1.48
C GLU A 76 -10.18 5.83 -1.25
N THR A 77 -9.92 5.45 0.01
CA THR A 77 -8.92 4.45 0.36
C THR A 77 -9.22 3.12 -0.30
N LEU A 78 -10.46 2.64 -0.20
CA LEU A 78 -10.89 1.38 -0.84
C LEU A 78 -10.88 1.45 -2.36
N ILE A 79 -11.32 2.56 -2.96
CA ILE A 79 -11.23 2.80 -4.41
C ILE A 79 -9.78 2.74 -4.88
N SER A 80 -8.87 3.38 -4.13
CA SER A 80 -7.43 3.34 -4.40
C SER A 80 -6.88 1.92 -4.35
N CYS A 81 -7.28 1.12 -3.35
CA CYS A 81 -6.90 -0.28 -3.25
C CYS A 81 -7.51 -1.15 -4.36
N GLY A 82 -8.75 -0.88 -4.77
CA GLY A 82 -9.37 -1.57 -5.90
C GLY A 82 -8.64 -1.28 -7.21
N ALA A 83 -8.21 -0.02 -7.40
CA ALA A 83 -7.46 0.36 -8.59
C ALA A 83 -6.11 -0.38 -8.69
N VAL A 84 -5.36 -0.49 -7.58
CA VAL A 84 -4.10 -1.26 -7.57
C VAL A 84 -4.33 -2.78 -7.71
N LEU A 85 -5.46 -3.29 -7.25
CA LEU A 85 -5.84 -4.70 -7.39
C LEU A 85 -6.07 -5.07 -8.86
N ASP A 86 -6.84 -4.26 -9.59
CA ASP A 86 -7.04 -4.46 -11.04
C ASP A 86 -5.74 -4.23 -11.82
N HIS A 87 -4.94 -3.22 -11.46
CA HIS A 87 -3.61 -3.03 -12.08
C HIS A 87 -2.69 -4.24 -11.87
N LEU A 88 -2.74 -4.91 -10.71
CA LEU A 88 -1.99 -6.15 -10.48
C LEU A 88 -2.51 -7.27 -11.38
N GLY A 89 -3.83 -7.40 -11.51
CA GLY A 89 -4.44 -8.36 -12.43
C GLY A 89 -3.96 -8.16 -13.87
N VAL A 90 -4.01 -6.93 -14.38
CA VAL A 90 -3.53 -6.58 -15.73
C VAL A 90 -2.04 -6.89 -15.90
N ALA A 91 -1.21 -6.52 -14.92
CA ALA A 91 0.23 -6.79 -14.97
C ALA A 91 0.55 -8.29 -14.97
N MET A 92 -0.19 -9.08 -14.18
CA MET A 92 -0.02 -10.52 -14.09
C MET A 92 -0.51 -11.25 -15.34
N THR A 93 -1.65 -10.83 -15.90
CA THR A 93 -2.15 -11.35 -17.18
C THR A 93 -1.13 -11.14 -18.30
N ALA A 94 -0.54 -9.94 -18.39
CA ALA A 94 0.53 -9.65 -19.35
C ALA A 94 1.80 -10.50 -19.13
N ALA A 95 2.04 -10.95 -17.89
CA ALA A 95 3.11 -11.87 -17.54
C ALA A 95 2.73 -13.36 -17.75
N GLY A 96 1.54 -13.65 -18.28
CA GLY A 96 1.06 -15.01 -18.57
C GLY A 96 0.37 -15.71 -17.40
N TRP A 97 -0.15 -14.95 -16.44
CA TRP A 97 -0.82 -15.49 -15.24
C TRP A 97 -2.22 -14.91 -15.08
N GLN A 98 -3.23 -15.77 -15.05
CA GLN A 98 -4.62 -15.41 -14.81
C GLN A 98 -4.84 -15.20 -13.31
N PRO A 99 -5.22 -13.98 -12.86
CA PRO A 99 -5.59 -13.74 -11.48
C PRO A 99 -6.98 -14.30 -11.17
N SER A 100 -7.12 -14.95 -10.01
CA SER A 100 -8.38 -15.29 -9.36
C SER A 100 -8.47 -14.52 -8.05
N ILE A 101 -9.48 -13.65 -7.90
CA ILE A 101 -9.55 -12.67 -6.82
C ILE A 101 -10.67 -13.03 -5.83
N THR A 102 -10.30 -13.39 -4.61
CA THR A 102 -11.22 -13.54 -3.48
C THR A 102 -11.22 -12.25 -2.65
N ARG A 103 -12.34 -11.54 -2.59
CA ARG A 103 -12.47 -10.25 -1.88
C ARG A 103 -12.96 -10.46 -0.45
N PHE A 104 -12.44 -9.65 0.47
CA PHE A 104 -12.71 -9.72 1.92
C PHE A 104 -12.66 -11.15 2.49
N PRO A 105 -11.55 -11.90 2.27
CA PRO A 105 -11.46 -13.31 2.63
C PRO A 105 -11.42 -13.56 4.14
N THR A 106 -11.08 -12.55 4.95
CA THR A 106 -10.95 -12.67 6.41
C THR A 106 -11.96 -11.75 7.10
N PRO A 107 -13.11 -12.28 7.56
CA PRO A 107 -14.15 -11.47 8.20
C PRO A 107 -13.66 -10.67 9.43
N ASP A 108 -12.70 -11.23 10.17
CA ASP A 108 -12.18 -10.64 11.41
C ASP A 108 -11.13 -9.53 11.17
N ASP A 109 -10.56 -9.43 9.95
CA ASP A 109 -9.65 -8.34 9.58
C ASP A 109 -10.25 -7.52 8.42
N PRO A 110 -10.92 -6.40 8.72
CA PRO A 110 -11.52 -5.56 7.69
C PRO A 110 -10.49 -4.91 6.77
N ASN A 111 -9.20 -4.92 7.12
CA ASN A 111 -8.14 -4.38 6.26
C ASN A 111 -7.67 -5.39 5.23
N HIS A 112 -7.97 -6.69 5.39
CA HIS A 112 -7.66 -7.70 4.38
C HIS A 112 -8.69 -7.58 3.23
N LEU A 113 -8.31 -6.89 2.17
CA LEU A 113 -9.22 -6.52 1.09
C LEU A 113 -9.38 -7.62 0.04
N ALA A 114 -8.30 -8.30 -0.31
CA ALA A 114 -8.34 -9.38 -1.29
C ALA A 114 -7.18 -10.37 -1.12
N THR A 115 -7.43 -11.61 -1.50
CA THR A 115 -6.42 -12.62 -1.84
C THR A 115 -6.47 -12.86 -3.35
N VAL A 116 -5.30 -12.93 -3.98
CA VAL A 116 -5.14 -13.21 -5.41
C VAL A 116 -4.35 -14.50 -5.56
N ASP A 117 -4.99 -15.47 -6.18
CA ASP A 117 -4.37 -16.72 -6.63
C ASP A 117 -4.09 -16.61 -8.14
N PHE A 118 -3.13 -17.39 -8.64
CA PHE A 118 -2.72 -17.33 -10.04
C PHE A 118 -2.74 -18.70 -10.71
N SER A 119 -3.24 -18.74 -11.95
CA SER A 119 -3.14 -19.91 -12.83
C SER A 119 -2.47 -19.53 -14.14
N PRO A 120 -1.61 -20.38 -14.72
CA PRO A 120 -0.92 -20.05 -15.96
C PRO A 120 -1.89 -19.89 -17.14
N ILE A 121 -1.59 -18.95 -18.04
CA ILE A 121 -2.31 -18.73 -19.31
C ILE A 121 -1.47 -19.30 -20.45
N GLU A 122 -2.12 -19.97 -21.41
CA GLU A 122 -1.48 -20.52 -22.60
C GLU A 122 -0.99 -19.42 -23.56
N GLU A 123 -1.83 -18.41 -23.82
CA GLU A 123 -1.54 -17.32 -24.76
C GLU A 123 -2.03 -15.98 -24.21
N VAL A 124 -1.19 -14.94 -24.31
CA VAL A 124 -1.53 -13.56 -23.93
C VAL A 124 -1.80 -12.76 -25.19
N THR A 125 -2.93 -12.07 -25.24
CA THR A 125 -3.37 -11.28 -26.39
C THR A 125 -2.61 -9.95 -26.51
N GLU A 126 -2.54 -9.40 -27.72
CA GLU A 126 -1.93 -8.07 -27.96
C GLU A 126 -2.65 -6.96 -27.19
N THR A 127 -3.98 -7.09 -27.00
CA THR A 127 -4.79 -6.16 -26.21
C THR A 127 -4.37 -6.15 -24.75
N GLU A 128 -4.14 -7.32 -24.14
CA GLU A 128 -3.68 -7.44 -22.75
C GLU A 128 -2.29 -6.83 -22.55
N LEU A 129 -1.37 -7.04 -23.50
CA LEU A 129 -0.05 -6.42 -23.48
C LEU A 129 -0.15 -4.89 -23.57
N LYS A 130 -0.94 -4.36 -24.50
CA LYS A 130 -1.19 -2.91 -24.63
C LYS A 130 -1.84 -2.31 -23.38
N ARG A 131 -2.72 -3.06 -22.73
CA ARG A 131 -3.35 -2.65 -21.47
C ARG A 131 -2.31 -2.54 -20.34
N ALA A 132 -1.38 -3.49 -20.24
CA ALA A 132 -0.28 -3.39 -19.29
C ALA A 132 0.69 -2.24 -19.61
N GLU A 133 1.00 -1.98 -20.89
CA GLU A 133 1.79 -0.82 -21.30
C GLU A 133 1.14 0.50 -20.91
N SER A 134 -0.20 0.57 -21.02
CA SER A 134 -0.97 1.78 -20.66
C SER A 134 -0.84 2.16 -19.18
N ILE A 135 -0.51 1.21 -18.29
CA ILE A 135 -0.25 1.48 -16.86
C ILE A 135 0.91 2.48 -16.69
N LEU A 136 1.96 2.37 -17.51
CA LEU A 136 3.12 3.26 -17.47
C LEU A 136 2.83 4.63 -18.09
N GLN A 137 1.94 4.66 -19.08
CA GLN A 137 1.59 5.88 -19.82
C GLN A 137 0.57 6.73 -19.08
N ARG A 138 -0.36 6.09 -18.36
CA ARG A 138 -1.46 6.74 -17.65
C ARG A 138 -0.94 7.72 -16.61
N ARG A 139 -1.44 8.95 -16.69
CA ARG A 139 -1.19 10.03 -15.72
C ARG A 139 -2.48 10.78 -15.43
N THR A 140 -2.58 11.32 -14.23
CA THR A 140 -3.66 12.24 -13.86
C THR A 140 -3.28 13.62 -14.36
N ASP A 141 -4.03 14.13 -15.33
CA ASP A 141 -3.78 15.42 -15.94
C ASP A 141 -4.82 16.44 -15.51
N ARG A 142 -4.38 17.47 -14.79
CA ARG A 142 -5.28 18.47 -14.19
C ARG A 142 -5.53 19.67 -15.10
N LEU A 143 -4.87 19.74 -16.26
CA LEU A 143 -5.01 20.85 -17.20
C LEU A 143 -6.31 20.73 -18.01
N ALA A 144 -6.63 21.77 -18.78
CA ALA A 144 -7.77 21.75 -19.70
C ALA A 144 -7.52 20.74 -20.84
N PHE A 145 -8.60 20.07 -21.26
CA PHE A 145 -8.60 19.14 -22.39
C PHE A 145 -9.35 19.73 -23.58
N ASP A 146 -8.92 19.33 -24.78
CA ASP A 146 -9.68 19.55 -26.00
C ASP A 146 -10.74 18.45 -26.17
N ARG A 147 -11.74 18.71 -27.01
CA ARG A 147 -12.88 17.84 -27.24
C ARG A 147 -12.44 16.50 -27.88
N PRO A 148 -12.79 15.34 -27.30
CA PRO A 148 -12.55 14.04 -27.93
C PRO A 148 -13.41 13.86 -29.18
N ARG A 149 -12.80 14.04 -30.37
CA ARG A 149 -13.50 14.00 -31.67
C ARG A 149 -14.07 12.62 -32.04
N TYR A 150 -13.55 11.55 -31.43
CA TYR A 150 -13.97 10.17 -31.68
C TYR A 150 -14.76 9.57 -30.50
N TRP A 151 -15.31 10.42 -29.63
CA TRP A 151 -16.00 9.98 -28.41
C TRP A 151 -17.12 8.98 -28.67
N ASP A 152 -17.98 9.23 -29.65
CA ASP A 152 -19.15 8.39 -29.91
C ASP A 152 -18.77 6.93 -30.28
N LEU A 153 -17.62 6.74 -30.92
CA LEU A 153 -17.08 5.40 -31.21
C LEU A 153 -16.47 4.76 -29.97
N PHE A 154 -15.76 5.56 -29.15
CA PHE A 154 -15.08 5.08 -27.96
C PHE A 154 -16.04 4.75 -26.81
N GLU A 155 -17.14 5.49 -26.65
CA GLU A 155 -18.09 5.27 -25.58
C GLU A 155 -18.65 3.83 -25.59
N GLY A 156 -18.92 3.29 -26.78
CA GLY A 156 -19.34 1.89 -26.92
C GLY A 156 -18.29 0.88 -26.44
N VAL A 157 -17.01 1.15 -26.70
CA VAL A 157 -15.90 0.32 -26.21
C VAL A 157 -15.85 0.38 -24.68
N LEU A 158 -15.88 1.58 -24.11
CA LEU A 158 -15.81 1.77 -22.66
C LEU A 158 -16.99 1.08 -21.94
N ARG A 159 -18.21 1.18 -22.48
CA ARG A 159 -19.41 0.52 -21.93
C ARG A 159 -19.34 -1.01 -22.02
N ASN A 160 -18.69 -1.56 -23.05
CA ASN A 160 -18.52 -3.01 -23.19
C ASN A 160 -17.42 -3.55 -22.26
N THR A 161 -16.43 -2.73 -21.92
CA THR A 161 -15.36 -3.12 -20.99
C THR A 161 -15.82 -3.09 -19.53
N ILE A 162 -16.76 -2.21 -19.19
CA ILE A 162 -17.26 -2.07 -17.82
C ILE A 162 -18.42 -3.04 -17.59
N ASP A 163 -18.26 -3.89 -16.58
CA ASP A 163 -19.34 -4.74 -16.09
C ASP A 163 -20.35 -3.92 -15.27
N ASN A 164 -21.54 -3.70 -15.84
CA ASN A 164 -22.61 -2.92 -15.23
C ASN A 164 -23.20 -3.59 -13.98
N ASP A 165 -22.98 -4.89 -13.76
CA ASP A 165 -23.38 -5.56 -12.51
C ASP A 165 -22.47 -5.15 -11.34
N ILE A 166 -21.29 -4.60 -11.65
CA ILE A 166 -20.30 -4.13 -10.67
C ILE A 166 -20.44 -2.64 -10.42
N ALA A 167 -20.33 -1.85 -11.48
CA ALA A 167 -20.45 -0.41 -11.43
C ALA A 167 -21.07 0.11 -12.73
N MET A 168 -22.00 1.04 -12.59
CA MET A 168 -22.64 1.71 -13.70
C MET A 168 -21.77 2.87 -14.17
N LEU A 169 -21.63 2.98 -15.49
CA LEU A 169 -21.00 4.11 -16.16
C LEU A 169 -22.05 5.07 -16.73
N ASP A 170 -21.99 6.31 -16.26
CA ASP A 170 -22.76 7.42 -16.79
C ASP A 170 -21.88 8.48 -17.43
N VAL A 171 -22.27 8.93 -18.62
CA VAL A 171 -21.57 9.98 -19.37
C VAL A 171 -22.48 11.20 -19.35
N LEU A 172 -22.06 12.25 -18.66
CA LEU A 172 -22.86 13.47 -18.54
C LEU A 172 -22.79 14.28 -19.82
N THR A 173 -23.91 14.92 -20.16
CA THR A 173 -24.00 15.80 -21.33
C THR A 173 -23.35 17.16 -21.04
N ASP A 174 -22.98 17.87 -22.10
CA ASP A 174 -22.44 19.23 -21.99
C ASP A 174 -23.46 20.19 -21.32
N GLU A 175 -24.77 19.90 -21.39
CA GLU A 175 -25.86 20.66 -20.74
C GLU A 175 -25.91 20.42 -19.21
N GLN A 176 -25.49 19.26 -18.74
CA GLN A 176 -25.43 18.90 -17.31
C GLN A 176 -24.18 19.45 -16.61
N ARG A 177 -23.13 19.80 -17.37
CA ARG A 177 -21.84 20.27 -16.85
C ARG A 177 -21.96 21.46 -15.88
N PRO A 178 -22.77 22.51 -16.13
CA PRO A 178 -22.90 23.64 -15.20
C PRO A 178 -23.42 23.23 -13.81
N GLN A 179 -24.33 22.26 -13.73
CA GLN A 179 -24.84 21.75 -12.45
C GLN A 179 -23.75 20.97 -11.70
N LEU A 180 -22.89 20.23 -12.41
CA LEU A 180 -21.75 19.56 -11.80
C LEU A 180 -20.69 20.55 -11.28
N VAL A 181 -20.45 21.64 -12.01
CA VAL A 181 -19.57 22.73 -11.54
C VAL A 181 -20.11 23.37 -10.26
N GLN A 182 -21.44 23.51 -10.13
CA GLN A 182 -22.06 23.94 -8.86
C GLN A 182 -21.78 22.96 -7.73
N ALA A 183 -21.86 21.64 -7.97
CA ALA A 183 -21.50 20.63 -6.97
C ALA A 183 -20.02 20.75 -6.54
N SER A 184 -19.13 21.06 -7.48
CA SER A 184 -17.70 21.30 -7.22
C SER A 184 -17.49 22.51 -6.31
N HIS A 185 -18.13 23.65 -6.63
CA HIS A 185 -18.07 24.86 -5.81
C HIS A 185 -18.69 24.65 -4.42
N LEU A 186 -19.78 23.88 -4.32
CA LEU A 186 -20.39 23.54 -3.03
C LEU A 186 -19.43 22.73 -2.16
N SER A 187 -18.78 21.71 -2.73
CA SER A 187 -17.76 20.92 -2.02
C SER A 187 -16.62 21.82 -1.49
N ALA A 188 -16.10 22.72 -2.32
CA ALA A 188 -15.08 23.69 -1.90
C ALA A 188 -15.58 24.64 -0.78
N ALA A 189 -16.84 25.11 -0.88
CA ALA A 189 -17.43 25.98 0.13
C ALA A 189 -17.61 25.27 1.48
N LEU A 190 -18.05 24.01 1.49
CA LEU A 190 -18.20 23.21 2.71
C LEU A 190 -16.87 22.94 3.42
N ARG A 191 -15.77 22.91 2.66
CA ARG A 191 -14.40 22.68 3.16
C ARG A 191 -13.65 23.97 3.53
N ARG A 192 -14.22 25.15 3.27
CA ARG A 192 -13.50 26.43 3.39
C ARG A 192 -12.85 26.62 4.77
N ASP A 193 -13.59 26.34 5.83
CA ASP A 193 -13.16 26.56 7.21
C ASP A 193 -12.67 25.27 7.91
N ASP A 194 -12.53 24.16 7.16
CA ASP A 194 -12.03 22.88 7.67
C ASP A 194 -10.49 22.88 7.71
N LEU A 195 -9.94 23.30 8.85
CA LEU A 195 -8.48 23.37 9.05
C LEU A 195 -7.78 22.01 8.89
N SER A 196 -8.45 20.90 9.26
CA SER A 196 -7.87 19.56 9.14
C SER A 196 -7.76 19.14 7.68
N TYR A 197 -8.79 19.42 6.86
CA TYR A 197 -8.75 19.18 5.42
C TYR A 197 -7.62 19.97 4.75
N HIS A 198 -7.50 21.27 5.04
CA HIS A 198 -6.46 22.10 4.43
C HIS A 198 -5.05 21.66 4.85
N ALA A 199 -4.84 21.31 6.12
CA ALA A 199 -3.55 20.82 6.60
C ALA A 199 -3.17 19.48 5.94
N GLU A 200 -4.12 18.56 5.77
CA GLU A 200 -3.90 17.30 5.08
C GLU A 200 -3.60 17.51 3.59
N LEU A 201 -4.31 18.43 2.94
CA LEU A 201 -4.08 18.76 1.54
C LEU A 201 -2.70 19.40 1.33
N ASP A 202 -2.27 20.28 2.23
CA ASP A 202 -0.92 20.84 2.24
C ASP A 202 0.14 19.77 2.45
N TRP A 203 -0.09 18.83 3.37
CA TRP A 203 0.81 17.71 3.63
C TRP A 203 1.04 16.86 2.37
N TRP A 204 -0.05 16.44 1.72
CA TRP A 204 0.04 15.58 0.52
C TRP A 204 0.44 16.32 -0.76
N THR A 205 0.49 17.65 -0.75
CA THR A 205 1.02 18.47 -1.85
C THR A 205 2.32 19.17 -1.52
N SER A 206 2.99 18.74 -0.45
CA SER A 206 4.26 19.31 -0.04
C SER A 206 5.35 19.04 -1.09
N PRO A 207 6.16 20.06 -1.46
CA PRO A 207 7.19 19.92 -2.48
C PRO A 207 8.36 19.03 -2.04
N PHE A 208 8.44 18.67 -0.77
CA PHE A 208 9.54 17.90 -0.17
C PHE A 208 9.27 16.40 -0.13
N VAL A 209 8.10 15.94 -0.58
CA VAL A 209 7.72 14.54 -0.54
C VAL A 209 8.31 13.81 -1.76
N LEU A 210 9.14 12.79 -1.51
CA LEU A 210 9.96 12.14 -2.53
C LEU A 210 9.34 10.86 -3.12
N THR A 211 8.43 10.20 -2.41
CA THR A 211 7.95 8.84 -2.76
C THR A 211 6.42 8.69 -2.77
N ASP A 212 5.70 9.71 -2.29
CA ASP A 212 4.24 9.79 -2.28
C ASP A 212 3.78 11.25 -2.48
N GLY A 213 2.48 11.51 -2.35
CA GLY A 213 1.94 12.85 -2.55
C GLY A 213 1.87 13.32 -4.01
N VAL A 214 1.27 14.49 -4.21
CA VAL A 214 1.12 15.12 -5.52
C VAL A 214 2.23 16.16 -5.69
N PRO A 215 3.21 15.92 -6.57
CA PRO A 215 4.33 16.85 -6.75
C PRO A 215 3.86 18.15 -7.44
N PRO A 216 4.57 19.27 -7.24
CA PRO A 216 4.22 20.56 -7.85
C PRO A 216 3.98 20.53 -9.36
N LEU A 217 4.76 19.74 -10.10
CA LEU A 217 4.63 19.62 -11.57
C LEU A 217 3.31 18.94 -12.01
N ALA A 218 2.69 18.15 -11.13
CA ALA A 218 1.41 17.50 -11.38
C ALA A 218 0.21 18.38 -10.99
N LEU A 219 0.45 19.55 -10.38
CA LEU A 219 -0.56 20.54 -10.05
C LEU A 219 -0.66 21.59 -11.16
N ALA A 220 -1.87 22.13 -11.32
CA ALA A 220 -2.12 23.26 -12.21
C ALA A 220 -1.80 24.57 -11.47
N SER A 221 -1.28 25.56 -12.19
CA SER A 221 -1.11 26.93 -11.69
C SER A 221 -2.46 27.64 -11.53
N ASP A 222 -2.47 28.85 -10.99
CA ASP A 222 -3.70 29.66 -10.90
C ASP A 222 -4.26 30.03 -12.28
N THR A 223 -3.39 30.38 -13.23
CA THR A 223 -3.78 30.71 -14.61
C THR A 223 -4.33 29.49 -15.34
N GLU A 224 -3.70 28.32 -15.15
CA GLU A 224 -4.15 27.06 -15.76
C GLU A 224 -5.50 26.61 -15.21
N ARG A 225 -5.72 26.78 -13.89
CA ARG A 225 -6.98 26.40 -13.25
C ARG A 225 -8.19 27.21 -13.69
N GLN A 226 -8.01 28.49 -14.03
CA GLN A 226 -9.10 29.31 -14.54
C GLN A 226 -9.72 28.75 -15.84
N ARG A 227 -9.00 27.88 -16.55
CA ARG A 227 -9.46 27.23 -17.79
C ARG A 227 -10.14 25.89 -17.55
N VAL A 228 -10.18 25.43 -16.30
CA VAL A 228 -10.77 24.15 -15.87
C VAL A 228 -11.87 24.43 -14.83
N ASP A 229 -13.10 24.45 -15.31
CA ASP A 229 -14.30 24.67 -14.48
C ASP A 229 -14.56 23.55 -13.47
N LEU A 230 -14.12 22.32 -13.76
CA LEU A 230 -14.32 21.14 -12.92
C LEU A 230 -12.99 20.61 -12.38
N SER A 231 -12.59 21.08 -11.21
CA SER A 231 -11.37 20.63 -10.53
C SER A 231 -11.49 20.71 -9.01
N ARG A 232 -10.64 19.96 -8.32
CA ARG A 232 -10.39 20.17 -6.88
C ARG A 232 -9.40 21.32 -6.72
N ASP A 233 -9.68 22.23 -5.80
CA ASP A 233 -8.75 23.27 -5.37
C ASP A 233 -7.60 22.67 -4.58
N PHE A 234 -6.44 22.52 -5.22
CA PHE A 234 -5.17 22.18 -4.56
C PHE A 234 -4.38 23.45 -4.21
N PRO A 235 -3.41 23.40 -3.28
CA PRO A 235 -2.48 24.52 -3.08
C PRO A 235 -1.75 24.89 -4.37
N VAL A 236 -1.60 26.19 -4.65
CA VAL A 236 -0.80 26.68 -5.79
C VAL A 236 0.67 26.37 -5.53
N ARG A 237 1.30 25.58 -6.40
CA ARG A 237 2.73 25.23 -6.29
C ARG A 237 3.52 25.48 -7.58
N SER A 238 2.87 26.02 -8.61
CA SER A 238 3.45 26.27 -9.93
C SER A 238 2.97 27.61 -10.48
N HIS A 239 3.81 28.25 -11.28
CA HIS A 239 3.52 29.49 -12.01
C HIS A 239 3.59 29.28 -13.54
N GLN A 240 3.53 28.03 -14.00
CA GLN A 240 3.51 27.70 -15.43
C GLN A 240 2.18 28.11 -16.08
N ASP A 241 2.18 28.22 -17.41
CA ASP A 241 0.97 28.44 -18.20
C ASP A 241 0.97 27.52 -19.42
N ARG A 242 0.72 26.23 -19.18
CA ARG A 242 0.71 25.17 -20.20
C ARG A 242 -0.60 25.17 -20.97
N ARG A 243 -0.54 24.78 -22.25
CA ARG A 243 -1.69 24.72 -23.17
C ARG A 243 -2.46 26.04 -23.33
N PRO A 244 -1.83 27.21 -23.48
CA PRO A 244 -2.55 28.48 -23.58
C PRO A 244 -3.56 28.53 -24.74
N GLU A 245 -3.40 27.67 -25.75
CA GLU A 245 -4.32 27.48 -26.87
C GLU A 245 -5.68 26.87 -26.47
N ILE A 246 -5.74 26.12 -25.37
CA ILE A 246 -6.99 25.57 -24.84
C ILE A 246 -7.54 26.54 -23.81
N THR A 247 -8.50 27.37 -24.23
CA THR A 247 -9.09 28.44 -23.40
C THR A 247 -10.15 27.93 -22.43
N SER A 248 -10.72 26.74 -22.65
CA SER A 248 -11.74 26.13 -21.81
C SER A 248 -11.65 24.62 -21.91
N ASP A 249 -11.96 23.94 -20.82
CA ASP A 249 -11.96 22.48 -20.74
C ASP A 249 -13.19 21.87 -21.42
N TRP A 250 -12.97 21.05 -22.44
CA TRP A 250 -14.00 20.34 -23.21
C TRP A 250 -14.03 18.83 -22.92
N SER A 251 -13.52 18.42 -21.76
CA SER A 251 -13.51 17.03 -21.33
C SER A 251 -14.91 16.41 -21.30
N LYS A 252 -15.01 15.14 -21.67
CA LYS A 252 -16.18 14.32 -21.34
C LYS A 252 -16.13 13.94 -19.86
N ILE A 253 -17.30 13.95 -19.22
CA ILE A 253 -17.43 13.67 -17.80
C ILE A 253 -18.07 12.31 -17.61
N LEU A 254 -17.35 11.43 -16.93
CA LEU A 254 -17.77 10.08 -16.60
C LEU A 254 -18.04 10.00 -15.11
N VAL A 255 -19.13 9.35 -14.73
CA VAL A 255 -19.47 9.06 -13.35
C VAL A 255 -19.55 7.55 -13.21
N LEU A 256 -18.74 6.99 -12.31
CA LEU A 256 -18.88 5.61 -11.89
C LEU A 256 -19.72 5.56 -10.63
N SER A 257 -20.75 4.74 -10.62
CA SER A 257 -21.64 4.56 -9.49
C SER A 257 -21.87 3.07 -9.20
N THR A 258 -22.15 2.75 -7.95
CA THR A 258 -22.43 1.38 -7.50
C THR A 258 -23.86 1.27 -6.97
N LEU A 259 -24.43 0.07 -6.91
CA LEU A 259 -25.78 -0.12 -6.36
C LEU A 259 -25.86 0.27 -4.88
N GLY A 260 -24.81 -0.02 -4.11
CA GLY A 260 -24.69 0.29 -2.69
C GLY A 260 -23.39 1.02 -2.35
N ASP A 261 -23.23 1.32 -1.06
CA ASP A 261 -22.04 1.93 -0.47
C ASP A 261 -21.27 0.94 0.43
N THR A 262 -21.42 -0.37 0.19
CA THR A 262 -20.69 -1.35 0.99
C THR A 262 -19.19 -1.31 0.66
N ARG A 263 -18.35 -1.79 1.59
CA ARG A 263 -16.90 -1.90 1.35
C ARG A 263 -16.58 -2.71 0.09
N ALA A 264 -17.39 -3.73 -0.20
CA ALA A 264 -17.27 -4.56 -1.39
C ALA A 264 -17.59 -3.76 -2.67
N ASP A 265 -18.70 -3.03 -2.68
CA ASP A 265 -19.08 -2.18 -3.82
C ASP A 265 -17.98 -1.16 -4.14
N VAL A 266 -17.47 -0.48 -3.10
CA VAL A 266 -16.47 0.57 -3.23
C VAL A 266 -15.12 0.01 -3.70
N LEU A 267 -14.68 -1.14 -3.18
CA LEU A 267 -13.47 -1.81 -3.64
C LEU A 267 -13.59 -2.18 -5.13
N ARG A 268 -14.70 -2.80 -5.52
CA ARG A 268 -14.94 -3.19 -6.91
C ARG A 268 -15.08 -1.98 -7.84
N CYS A 269 -15.63 -0.87 -7.36
CA CYS A 269 -15.62 0.38 -8.11
C CYS A 269 -14.20 0.89 -8.38
N GLY A 270 -13.26 0.66 -7.47
CA GLY A 270 -11.84 0.94 -7.70
C GLY A 270 -11.24 0.10 -8.83
N GLU A 271 -11.63 -1.17 -8.93
CA GLU A 271 -11.22 -2.06 -10.03
C GLU A 271 -11.77 -1.56 -11.38
N VAL A 272 -13.06 -1.20 -11.41
CA VAL A 272 -13.69 -0.62 -12.60
C VAL A 272 -13.08 0.74 -12.96
N LEU A 273 -12.75 1.57 -11.98
CA LEU A 273 -12.04 2.83 -12.19
C LEU A 273 -10.71 2.58 -12.89
N SER A 274 -9.92 1.61 -12.42
CA SER A 274 -8.68 1.22 -13.08
C SER A 274 -8.92 0.86 -14.55
N SER A 275 -9.84 -0.07 -14.81
CA SER A 275 -10.21 -0.48 -16.16
C SER A 275 -10.60 0.71 -17.04
N ALA A 276 -11.46 1.61 -16.57
CA ALA A 276 -11.88 2.79 -17.33
C ALA A 276 -10.71 3.74 -17.67
N LEU A 277 -9.79 3.95 -16.74
CA LEU A 277 -8.62 4.80 -16.95
C LEU A 277 -7.62 4.19 -17.93
N LEU A 278 -7.42 2.88 -17.88
CA LEU A 278 -6.53 2.16 -18.80
C LEU A 278 -7.13 2.15 -20.22
N GLU A 279 -8.43 1.90 -20.37
CA GLU A 279 -9.10 1.99 -21.68
C GLU A 279 -9.00 3.39 -22.29
N CYS A 280 -9.22 4.45 -21.48
CA CYS A 280 -9.04 5.82 -21.95
C CYS A 280 -7.60 6.07 -22.41
N THR A 281 -6.61 5.54 -21.67
CA THR A 281 -5.20 5.69 -21.99
C THR A 281 -4.82 4.94 -23.27
N MET A 282 -5.33 3.72 -23.45
CA MET A 282 -5.14 2.93 -24.69
C MET A 282 -5.73 3.63 -25.92
N ALA A 283 -6.84 4.36 -25.75
CA ALA A 283 -7.41 5.20 -26.79
C ALA A 283 -6.67 6.53 -27.01
N GLY A 284 -5.62 6.83 -26.23
CA GLY A 284 -4.85 8.06 -26.34
C GLY A 284 -5.49 9.28 -25.67
N MET A 285 -6.44 9.09 -24.76
CA MET A 285 -7.04 10.17 -23.97
C MET A 285 -6.33 10.38 -22.65
N ALA A 286 -6.23 11.64 -22.23
CA ALA A 286 -5.85 11.98 -20.87
C ALA A 286 -7.05 11.89 -19.93
N THR A 287 -6.77 11.59 -18.66
CA THR A 287 -7.79 11.41 -17.64
C THR A 287 -7.47 12.17 -16.36
N CYS A 288 -8.52 12.64 -15.67
CA CYS A 288 -8.42 13.21 -14.34
C CYS A 288 -9.53 12.69 -13.43
N THR A 289 -9.16 12.04 -12.33
CA THR A 289 -10.11 11.58 -11.32
C THR A 289 -10.45 12.70 -10.33
N LEU A 290 -11.74 12.83 -10.02
CA LEU A 290 -12.31 13.86 -9.15
C LEU A 290 -13.20 13.18 -8.12
N THR A 291 -12.78 13.24 -6.86
CA THR A 291 -13.47 12.62 -5.73
C THR A 291 -14.06 13.63 -4.76
N HIS A 292 -13.67 14.92 -4.81
CA HIS A 292 -14.21 15.94 -3.91
C HIS A 292 -15.72 16.13 -4.05
N LEU A 293 -16.25 15.84 -5.24
CA LEU A 293 -17.67 15.86 -5.57
C LEU A 293 -18.50 14.80 -4.82
N ILE A 294 -17.87 13.77 -4.27
CA ILE A 294 -18.54 12.64 -3.60
C ILE A 294 -18.11 12.45 -2.14
N GLU A 295 -17.33 13.39 -1.60
CA GLU A 295 -16.87 13.39 -0.20
C GLU A 295 -17.92 13.89 0.79
N SER A 296 -18.75 14.85 0.37
CA SER A 296 -19.87 15.40 1.14
C SER A 296 -21.19 14.87 0.59
N ASN A 297 -22.17 14.62 1.46
CA ASN A 297 -23.47 14.12 1.04
C ASN A 297 -24.18 15.14 0.14
N GLU A 298 -24.06 16.42 0.46
CA GLU A 298 -24.70 17.53 -0.26
C GLU A 298 -24.18 17.67 -1.69
N SER A 299 -22.87 17.59 -1.91
CA SER A 299 -22.29 17.60 -3.26
C SER A 299 -22.62 16.31 -4.01
N ARG A 300 -22.55 15.17 -3.32
CA ARG A 300 -22.82 13.85 -3.89
C ARG A 300 -24.28 13.69 -4.34
N ASP A 301 -25.23 14.28 -3.62
CA ASP A 301 -26.65 14.26 -3.98
C ASP A 301 -26.90 14.96 -5.32
N ILE A 302 -26.20 16.06 -5.60
CA ILE A 302 -26.28 16.73 -6.91
C ILE A 302 -25.78 15.79 -8.01
N VAL A 303 -24.65 15.12 -7.79
CA VAL A 303 -24.13 14.13 -8.76
C VAL A 303 -25.11 12.97 -8.94
N ALA A 304 -25.75 12.50 -7.86
CA ALA A 304 -26.74 11.44 -7.89
C ALA A 304 -27.98 11.86 -8.71
N ASP A 305 -28.46 13.09 -8.56
CA ASP A 305 -29.57 13.64 -9.35
C ASP A 305 -29.23 13.71 -10.84
N LEU A 306 -28.00 14.12 -11.19
CA LEU A 306 -27.52 14.20 -12.57
C LEU A 306 -27.52 12.85 -13.29
N ILE A 307 -27.26 11.75 -12.57
CA ILE A 307 -27.30 10.39 -13.13
C ILE A 307 -28.66 9.71 -12.99
N GLY A 308 -29.68 10.44 -12.50
CA GLY A 308 -31.04 9.94 -12.31
C GLY A 308 -31.20 8.97 -11.12
N ARG A 309 -30.34 9.09 -10.11
CA ARG A 309 -30.32 8.29 -8.87
C ARG A 309 -30.33 6.77 -9.09
N ARG A 310 -29.72 6.31 -10.19
CA ARG A 310 -29.61 4.87 -10.50
C ARG A 310 -28.68 4.11 -9.55
N GLY A 311 -27.73 4.81 -8.91
CA GLY A 311 -26.82 4.25 -7.92
C GLY A 311 -26.15 5.34 -7.08
N GLN A 312 -25.18 4.92 -6.27
CA GLN A 312 -24.36 5.77 -5.42
C GLN A 312 -23.09 6.20 -6.16
N PRO A 313 -22.92 7.49 -6.51
CA PRO A 313 -21.72 7.96 -7.21
C PRO A 313 -20.46 7.72 -6.38
N GLN A 314 -19.45 7.06 -6.95
CA GLN A 314 -18.19 6.72 -6.26
C GLN A 314 -16.99 7.53 -6.77
N VAL A 315 -16.98 7.92 -8.04
CA VAL A 315 -15.89 8.71 -8.61
C VAL A 315 -16.33 9.39 -9.89
N VAL A 316 -15.84 10.61 -10.12
CA VAL A 316 -16.02 11.35 -11.36
C VAL A 316 -14.69 11.38 -12.12
N ILE A 317 -14.73 11.26 -13.44
CA ILE A 317 -13.55 11.24 -14.30
C ILE A 317 -13.75 12.24 -15.43
N ARG A 318 -12.79 13.14 -15.61
CA ARG A 318 -12.65 13.92 -16.85
C ARG A 318 -11.82 13.12 -17.84
N ALA A 319 -12.29 12.97 -19.07
CA ALA A 319 -11.55 12.35 -20.17
C ALA A 319 -11.51 13.27 -21.39
N GLY A 320 -10.37 13.42 -22.04
CA GLY A 320 -10.26 14.29 -23.20
C GLY A 320 -8.93 14.21 -23.92
N ILE A 321 -8.73 15.10 -24.89
CA ILE A 321 -7.55 15.11 -25.76
C ILE A 321 -6.54 16.14 -25.27
N THR A 322 -5.28 15.77 -25.38
CA THR A 322 -4.14 16.66 -25.12
C THR A 322 -3.47 17.04 -26.43
N PRO A 323 -2.79 18.21 -26.51
CA PRO A 323 -2.04 18.59 -27.69
C PRO A 323 -0.99 17.53 -28.08
N LEU A 324 -0.82 17.27 -29.38
CA LEU A 324 0.07 16.23 -29.90
C LEU A 324 1.56 16.46 -29.58
N ILE A 325 1.96 17.72 -29.37
CA ILE A 325 3.33 18.11 -29.06
C ILE A 325 3.29 18.84 -27.71
N GLU A 326 3.47 18.08 -26.65
CA GLU A 326 3.55 18.59 -25.29
C GLU A 326 4.72 17.94 -24.55
N GLU A 327 5.42 18.73 -23.74
CA GLU A 327 6.42 18.19 -22.83
C GLU A 327 5.73 17.40 -21.73
N ILE A 328 5.95 16.09 -21.74
CA ILE A 328 5.33 15.18 -20.79
C ILE A 328 6.01 15.36 -19.42
N PRO A 329 5.27 15.74 -18.36
CA PRO A 329 5.86 15.88 -17.04
C PRO A 329 6.35 14.52 -16.52
N ALA A 330 7.38 14.57 -15.67
CA ALA A 330 7.89 13.38 -15.01
C ALA A 330 6.76 12.62 -14.29
N PRO A 331 6.75 11.27 -14.35
CA PRO A 331 5.74 10.49 -13.66
C PRO A 331 5.71 10.80 -12.17
N THR A 332 4.53 10.91 -11.57
CA THR A 332 4.42 11.10 -10.11
C THR A 332 5.12 9.95 -9.36
N PRO A 333 5.79 10.23 -8.23
CA PRO A 333 6.61 9.23 -7.55
C PRO A 333 5.75 8.09 -6.99
N ARG A 334 6.38 6.93 -6.79
CA ARG A 334 5.80 5.77 -6.11
C ARG A 334 6.76 5.24 -5.05
N ARG A 335 6.19 4.58 -4.06
CA ARG A 335 6.91 3.93 -2.98
C ARG A 335 7.76 2.77 -3.51
N GLY A 336 8.95 2.59 -2.94
CA GLY A 336 9.80 1.45 -3.24
C GLY A 336 9.19 0.13 -2.77
N LEU A 337 9.50 -0.95 -3.50
CA LEU A 337 8.90 -2.28 -3.33
C LEU A 337 9.02 -2.81 -1.89
N ASP A 338 10.17 -2.63 -1.25
CA ASP A 338 10.43 -3.11 0.12
C ASP A 338 9.50 -2.51 1.18
N SER A 339 8.92 -1.34 0.87
CA SER A 339 7.99 -0.65 1.76
C SER A 339 6.54 -1.11 1.59
N ILE A 340 6.20 -1.72 0.45
CA ILE A 340 4.83 -2.09 0.08
C ILE A 340 4.61 -3.60 0.02
N LEU A 341 5.62 -4.39 -0.38
CA LEU A 341 5.53 -5.84 -0.54
C LEU A 341 6.32 -6.53 0.56
N LYS A 342 5.66 -7.43 1.29
CA LYS A 342 6.28 -8.33 2.26
C LYS A 342 6.07 -9.77 1.82
N PHE A 343 7.00 -10.65 2.16
CA PHE A 343 6.87 -12.08 1.93
C PHE A 343 6.61 -12.76 3.26
N ALA A 344 5.41 -13.32 3.43
CA ALA A 344 5.06 -14.17 4.56
C ALA A 344 5.34 -15.64 4.19
N ARG A 345 5.79 -16.44 5.16
CA ARG A 345 5.78 -17.90 5.00
C ARG A 345 4.36 -18.35 5.29
N SER A 346 3.71 -19.04 4.35
CA SER A 346 2.33 -19.47 4.55
C SER A 346 2.24 -20.38 5.80
N PRO A 347 1.25 -20.18 6.70
CA PRO A 347 0.98 -21.10 7.79
C PRO A 347 0.40 -22.40 7.19
N ARG A 348 1.17 -23.48 7.25
CA ARG A 348 0.79 -24.80 6.71
C ARG A 348 -0.61 -25.21 7.20
N LYS A 349 -1.47 -25.65 6.27
CA LYS A 349 -2.61 -26.55 6.57
C LYS A 349 -2.05 -27.68 7.44
N VAL A 350 -2.70 -27.95 8.58
CA VAL A 350 -2.29 -29.02 9.51
C VAL A 350 -2.56 -30.37 8.84
N GLU A 351 -1.68 -30.75 7.93
CA GLU A 351 -1.41 -32.15 7.61
C GLU A 351 -0.25 -32.60 8.48
N THR A 352 -0.53 -33.57 9.33
CA THR A 352 0.46 -34.26 10.16
C THR A 352 1.52 -34.91 9.28
N MET A 353 2.69 -34.27 9.17
CA MET A 353 3.92 -34.77 8.54
C MET A 353 5.14 -34.17 9.28
N PRO A 354 6.31 -34.84 9.31
CA PRO A 354 7.12 -35.06 10.50
C PRO A 354 8.02 -33.89 10.93
N ASP A 355 8.56 -34.06 12.14
CA ASP A 355 9.32 -33.15 12.99
C ASP A 355 10.34 -32.25 12.26
N ARG A 356 10.03 -30.95 12.11
CA ARG A 356 10.97 -29.95 11.55
C ARG A 356 11.94 -29.47 12.65
N PRO A 357 13.25 -29.35 12.37
CA PRO A 357 14.25 -28.95 13.36
C PRO A 357 14.17 -27.47 13.75
N VAL A 358 13.40 -26.63 13.05
CA VAL A 358 13.19 -25.22 13.44
C VAL A 358 11.71 -24.84 13.31
N THR A 359 11.16 -24.26 14.37
CA THR A 359 9.76 -23.83 14.48
C THR A 359 9.70 -22.32 14.75
N PHE A 360 8.82 -21.58 14.07
CA PHE A 360 8.59 -20.17 14.39
C PHE A 360 7.60 -20.04 15.54
N LEU A 361 7.86 -19.11 16.45
CA LEU A 361 7.03 -18.88 17.62
C LEU A 361 6.11 -17.68 17.38
N SER A 362 4.87 -17.77 17.87
CA SER A 362 3.98 -16.60 17.92
C SER A 362 4.51 -15.55 18.90
N ASP A 363 3.97 -14.33 18.82
CA ASP A 363 4.31 -13.26 19.77
C ASP A 363 4.09 -13.69 21.22
N ASP A 364 2.98 -14.37 21.50
CA ASP A 364 2.66 -14.87 22.85
C ASP A 364 3.63 -15.94 23.34
N GLN A 365 4.01 -16.88 22.47
CA GLN A 365 5.02 -17.88 22.79
C GLN A 365 6.38 -17.22 23.03
N SER A 366 6.73 -16.21 22.22
CA SER A 366 7.97 -15.45 22.34
C SER A 366 8.04 -14.67 23.65
N TRP A 367 6.96 -13.98 24.03
CA TRP A 367 6.88 -13.28 25.32
C TRP A 367 6.91 -14.24 26.51
N LYS A 368 6.30 -15.43 26.38
CA LYS A 368 6.34 -16.47 27.40
C LYS A 368 7.76 -16.99 27.62
N LEU A 369 8.52 -17.24 26.55
CA LEU A 369 9.92 -17.69 26.64
C LEU A 369 10.86 -16.59 27.14
N LEU A 370 10.68 -15.35 26.69
CA LEU A 370 11.37 -14.20 27.29
C LEU A 370 11.10 -14.07 28.79
N SER A 371 9.90 -14.44 29.25
CA SER A 371 9.59 -14.41 30.69
C SER A 371 10.24 -15.56 31.47
N SER A 372 10.73 -16.61 30.81
CA SER A 372 11.42 -17.74 31.45
C SER A 372 12.94 -17.55 31.58
N ALA A 373 13.54 -16.60 30.87
CA ALA A 373 14.96 -16.27 30.99
C ALA A 373 15.16 -14.97 31.77
N ALA A 374 16.29 -14.85 32.46
CA ALA A 374 16.64 -13.66 33.26
C ALA A 374 17.83 -12.86 32.68
N LEU A 375 18.50 -13.39 31.64
CA LEU A 375 19.64 -12.78 30.97
C LEU A 375 19.33 -12.61 29.49
N GLY A 376 19.66 -11.45 28.94
CA GLY A 376 19.65 -11.21 27.51
C GLY A 376 20.76 -10.25 27.10
N ARG A 377 20.79 -9.89 25.82
CA ARG A 377 21.74 -8.96 25.24
C ARG A 377 20.99 -7.77 24.65
N LEU A 378 21.40 -6.57 25.02
CA LEU A 378 20.95 -5.34 24.37
C LEU A 378 21.98 -4.92 23.33
N VAL A 379 21.54 -4.80 22.09
CA VAL A 379 22.30 -4.28 20.95
C VAL A 379 21.85 -2.86 20.66
N THR A 380 22.82 -1.97 20.51
CA THR A 380 22.62 -0.56 20.16
C THR A 380 23.72 -0.13 19.19
N SER A 381 23.60 1.05 18.59
CA SER A 381 24.65 1.63 17.77
C SER A 381 25.16 2.94 18.38
N ILE A 382 26.48 3.05 18.51
CA ILE A 382 27.17 4.25 19.00
C ILE A 382 28.15 4.68 17.91
N ALA A 383 27.98 5.92 17.39
CA ALA A 383 28.80 6.46 16.30
C ALA A 383 28.84 5.58 15.03
N GLY A 384 27.75 4.85 14.74
CA GLY A 384 27.65 3.96 13.58
C GLY A 384 28.15 2.54 13.82
N GLU A 385 28.81 2.28 14.95
CA GLU A 385 29.33 0.96 15.31
C GLU A 385 28.34 0.19 16.20
N PRO A 386 28.12 -1.12 15.96
CA PRO A 386 27.26 -1.94 16.79
C PRO A 386 27.93 -2.27 18.13
N GLU A 387 27.17 -2.14 19.21
CA GLU A 387 27.60 -2.43 20.58
C GLU A 387 26.62 -3.39 21.23
N ILE A 388 27.13 -4.40 21.94
CA ILE A 388 26.31 -5.42 22.60
C ILE A 388 26.63 -5.46 24.10
N PHE A 389 25.58 -5.44 24.92
CA PHE A 389 25.68 -5.45 26.38
C PHE A 389 24.84 -6.58 26.98
N PRO A 390 25.42 -7.46 27.81
CA PRO A 390 24.62 -8.39 28.59
C PRO A 390 23.83 -7.64 29.66
N VAL A 391 22.53 -7.90 29.77
CA VAL A 391 21.65 -7.27 30.75
C VAL A 391 20.73 -8.29 31.40
N ASN A 392 20.54 -8.17 32.71
CA ASN A 392 19.47 -8.88 33.40
C ASN A 392 18.17 -8.16 33.15
N TYR A 393 17.12 -8.90 32.86
CA TYR A 393 15.84 -8.30 32.51
C TYR A 393 14.65 -9.03 33.14
N VAL A 394 13.50 -8.38 33.04
CA VAL A 394 12.20 -8.97 33.31
C VAL A 394 11.22 -8.46 32.25
N VAL A 395 10.26 -9.29 31.88
CA VAL A 395 9.15 -8.88 31.02
C VAL A 395 8.04 -8.29 31.89
N GLN A 396 7.59 -7.07 31.56
CA GLN A 396 6.43 -6.43 32.18
C GLN A 396 5.60 -5.75 31.10
N ASP A 397 4.29 -6.02 31.04
CA ASP A 397 3.37 -5.41 30.07
C ASP A 397 3.81 -5.57 28.59
N ARG A 398 4.36 -6.73 28.22
CA ARG A 398 5.00 -6.98 26.89
C ARG A 398 6.08 -5.94 26.54
N THR A 399 6.83 -5.50 27.55
CA THR A 399 8.05 -4.69 27.39
C THR A 399 9.20 -5.36 28.14
N VAL A 400 10.43 -5.08 27.73
CA VAL A 400 11.63 -5.59 28.41
C VAL A 400 12.12 -4.51 29.37
N LEU A 401 12.24 -4.85 30.64
CA LEU A 401 12.68 -3.95 31.70
C LEU A 401 14.02 -4.43 32.26
N PHE A 402 15.01 -3.56 32.32
CA PHE A 402 16.30 -3.85 32.96
C PHE A 402 16.79 -2.67 33.81
N ARG A 403 17.82 -2.89 34.62
CA ARG A 403 18.48 -1.85 35.43
C ARG A 403 19.89 -1.57 34.94
N THR A 404 20.27 -0.29 34.93
CA THR A 404 21.63 0.16 34.64
C THR A 404 22.13 1.18 35.66
N ALA A 405 23.45 1.39 35.72
CA ALA A 405 24.09 2.41 36.54
C ALA A 405 24.39 3.67 35.70
N GLU A 406 24.35 4.83 36.36
CA GLU A 406 24.71 6.11 35.75
C GLU A 406 26.21 6.12 35.38
N GLY A 407 26.59 6.76 34.27
CA GLY A 407 27.97 6.76 33.77
C GLY A 407 28.43 5.50 33.03
N THR A 408 27.55 4.50 32.85
CA THR A 408 27.86 3.33 32.01
C THR A 408 27.73 3.68 30.52
N LYS A 409 28.56 3.05 29.67
CA LYS A 409 28.45 3.12 28.20
C LYS A 409 27.02 2.78 27.74
N LEU A 410 26.39 1.82 28.41
CA LEU A 410 25.01 1.40 28.18
C LEU A 410 23.98 2.51 28.47
N PHE A 411 24.15 3.29 29.53
CA PHE A 411 23.22 4.39 29.86
C PHE A 411 23.23 5.47 28.78
N LEU A 412 24.41 5.85 28.28
CA LEU A 412 24.56 6.84 27.20
C LEU A 412 24.04 6.33 25.85
N ALA A 413 24.15 5.02 25.60
CA ALA A 413 23.74 4.41 24.33
C ALA A 413 22.21 4.22 24.21
N VAL A 414 21.50 4.29 25.32
CA VAL A 414 20.06 4.03 25.42
C VAL A 414 19.22 5.29 25.23
N THR A 415 19.80 6.49 25.38
CA THR A 415 19.03 7.74 25.42
C THR A 415 18.58 8.29 24.07
N SER A 416 19.06 7.74 22.93
CA SER A 416 18.82 8.36 21.61
C SER A 416 18.72 7.42 20.40
N SER A 417 18.81 6.10 20.55
CA SER A 417 18.95 5.15 19.41
C SER A 417 17.92 4.01 19.42
N PRO A 418 17.53 3.47 18.24
CA PRO A 418 16.83 2.19 18.16
C PRO A 418 17.72 1.08 18.73
N VAL A 419 17.09 0.13 19.43
CA VAL A 419 17.79 -1.01 20.05
C VAL A 419 17.21 -2.33 19.54
N ALA A 420 18.03 -3.37 19.57
CA ALA A 420 17.56 -4.75 19.55
C ALA A 420 17.87 -5.39 20.90
N PHE A 421 16.97 -6.20 21.40
CA PHE A 421 17.15 -7.02 22.58
C PHE A 421 17.03 -8.48 22.17
N GLU A 422 17.88 -9.33 22.71
CA GLU A 422 17.95 -10.75 22.38
C GLU A 422 18.00 -11.56 23.67
N ALA A 423 17.30 -12.69 23.71
CA ALA A 423 17.57 -13.73 24.69
C ALA A 423 17.32 -15.10 24.06
N ASP A 424 18.11 -16.07 24.50
CA ASP A 424 18.09 -17.46 24.09
C ASP A 424 18.22 -18.36 25.32
N ASP A 425 17.83 -19.62 25.17
CA ASP A 425 18.17 -20.70 26.10
C ASP A 425 18.18 -22.03 25.34
N HIS A 426 18.86 -23.02 25.88
CA HIS A 426 18.94 -24.33 25.24
C HIS A 426 19.17 -25.49 26.21
N SER A 427 18.79 -26.67 25.77
CA SER A 427 19.15 -27.97 26.33
C SER A 427 20.13 -28.68 25.39
N ASP A 428 20.39 -29.97 25.62
CA ASP A 428 21.22 -30.79 24.73
C ASP A 428 20.51 -31.15 23.40
N THR A 429 19.17 -31.07 23.36
CA THR A 429 18.36 -31.57 22.24
C THR A 429 17.46 -30.51 21.60
N GLU A 430 17.30 -29.36 22.23
CA GLU A 430 16.47 -28.27 21.72
C GLU A 430 16.91 -26.92 22.28
N GLY A 431 16.54 -25.84 21.61
CA GLY A 431 16.77 -24.48 22.11
C GLY A 431 15.78 -23.49 21.53
N TRP A 432 15.82 -22.26 22.00
CA TRP A 432 14.98 -21.18 21.48
C TRP A 432 15.75 -19.87 21.48
N SER A 433 15.33 -18.94 20.62
CA SER A 433 15.80 -17.55 20.65
C SER A 433 14.66 -16.59 20.37
N VAL A 434 14.69 -15.44 21.04
CA VAL A 434 13.73 -14.35 20.85
C VAL A 434 14.47 -13.04 20.69
N ILE A 435 14.13 -12.31 19.62
CA ILE A 435 14.67 -10.98 19.31
C ILE A 435 13.52 -9.96 19.36
N VAL A 436 13.73 -8.87 20.10
CA VAL A 436 12.82 -7.73 20.22
C VAL A 436 13.50 -6.49 19.64
N LYS A 437 12.91 -5.86 18.63
CA LYS A 437 13.35 -4.53 18.14
C LYS A 437 12.51 -3.47 18.81
N GLY A 438 13.10 -2.35 19.20
CA GLY A 438 12.37 -1.31 19.89
C GLY A 438 13.13 -0.02 20.16
N ARG A 439 12.54 0.81 21.01
CA ARG A 439 13.18 2.02 21.53
C ARG A 439 13.39 1.86 23.03
N ALA A 440 14.58 2.16 23.50
CA ALA A 440 14.88 2.13 24.93
C ALA A 440 14.57 3.49 25.56
N GLN A 441 13.93 3.48 26.72
CA GLN A 441 13.53 4.67 27.46
C GLN A 441 13.98 4.52 28.91
N VAL A 442 14.72 5.51 29.41
CA VAL A 442 15.03 5.62 30.84
C VAL A 442 13.80 6.14 31.57
N LEU A 443 13.33 5.40 32.59
CA LEU A 443 12.20 5.80 33.41
C LEU A 443 12.65 6.88 34.40
N ARG A 444 11.93 8.00 34.45
CA ARG A 444 12.35 9.20 35.21
C ARG A 444 11.33 9.63 36.26
N THR A 445 10.06 9.29 36.09
CA THR A 445 9.02 9.72 37.03
C THR A 445 8.87 8.71 38.17
N ASP A 446 8.54 9.20 39.37
CA ASP A 446 8.33 8.34 40.55
C ASP A 446 7.27 7.26 40.29
N ALA A 447 6.21 7.59 39.54
CA ALA A 447 5.15 6.65 39.18
C ALA A 447 5.64 5.51 38.28
N GLU A 448 6.48 5.82 37.28
CA GLU A 448 7.08 4.81 36.40
C GLU A 448 8.06 3.91 37.17
N VAL A 449 8.88 4.51 38.05
CA VAL A 449 9.86 3.78 38.88
C VAL A 449 9.15 2.84 39.86
N GLN A 450 8.12 3.31 40.58
CA GLN A 450 7.31 2.48 41.48
C GLN A 450 6.58 1.34 40.74
N ARG A 451 6.17 1.55 39.49
CA ARG A 451 5.61 0.46 38.65
C ARG A 451 6.68 -0.56 38.26
N ALA A 452 7.86 -0.09 37.90
CA ALA A 452 9.00 -0.94 37.53
C ALA A 452 9.50 -1.78 38.72
N GLU A 453 9.51 -1.22 39.93
CA GLU A 453 9.89 -1.93 41.16
C GLU A 453 9.02 -3.15 41.47
N ARG A 454 7.73 -3.09 41.11
CA ARG A 454 6.81 -4.23 41.27
C ARG A 454 7.19 -5.45 40.43
N ALA A 455 8.03 -5.29 39.40
CA ALA A 455 8.53 -6.38 38.58
C ALA A 455 9.61 -7.23 39.26
N LYS A 456 10.07 -6.87 40.47
CA LYS A 456 11.03 -7.63 41.30
C LYS A 456 12.35 -8.02 40.59
N LEU A 457 12.83 -7.15 39.70
CA LEU A 457 14.09 -7.38 38.99
C LEU A 457 15.29 -7.38 39.95
N SER A 458 16.01 -8.50 40.02
CA SER A 458 17.20 -8.68 40.87
C SER A 458 18.50 -8.59 40.06
N PRO A 459 19.41 -7.64 40.34
CA PRO A 459 20.71 -7.57 39.66
C PRO A 459 21.68 -8.65 40.17
N TRP A 460 22.45 -9.28 39.27
CA TRP A 460 23.45 -10.31 39.62
C TRP A 460 24.70 -9.77 40.32
N ILE A 461 25.00 -8.48 40.13
CA ILE A 461 26.12 -7.80 40.77
C ILE A 461 25.55 -6.87 41.84
N PRO A 462 26.04 -6.91 43.09
CA PRO A 462 25.55 -6.09 44.20
C PRO A 462 26.08 -4.64 44.09
N THR A 463 25.83 -3.99 42.96
CA THR A 463 26.11 -2.56 42.74
C THR A 463 24.80 -1.78 42.73
N LEU A 464 24.86 -0.52 43.20
CA LEU A 464 23.71 0.36 43.26
C LEU A 464 23.27 0.77 41.84
N LYS A 465 22.35 0.00 41.24
CA LYS A 465 21.76 0.34 39.92
C LYS A 465 20.48 1.15 40.13
N LEU A 466 20.59 2.47 40.00
CA LEU A 466 19.51 3.42 40.32
C LEU A 466 18.49 3.63 39.18
N HIS A 467 18.81 3.24 37.95
CA HIS A 467 18.00 3.60 36.79
C HIS A 467 17.34 2.38 36.13
N TYR A 468 16.03 2.48 35.91
CA TYR A 468 15.28 1.53 35.09
C TYR A 468 15.27 1.97 33.63
N VAL A 469 15.46 1.01 32.74
CA VAL A 469 15.32 1.19 31.30
C VAL A 469 14.26 0.23 30.80
N ARG A 470 13.32 0.75 30.02
CA ARG A 470 12.28 -0.01 29.34
C ARG A 470 12.53 -0.02 27.84
N VAL A 471 12.56 -1.20 27.24
CA VAL A 471 12.52 -1.36 25.78
C VAL A 471 11.07 -1.50 25.36
N ILE A 472 10.58 -0.51 24.64
CA ILE A 472 9.24 -0.48 24.05
C ILE A 472 9.35 -1.14 22.67
N PRO A 473 8.71 -2.30 22.45
CA PRO A 473 8.88 -3.06 21.22
C PRO A 473 8.19 -2.36 20.03
N THR A 474 8.87 -2.34 18.89
CA THR A 474 8.31 -2.10 17.56
C THR A 474 8.11 -3.40 16.78
N GLY A 475 8.65 -4.52 17.27
CA GLY A 475 8.43 -5.87 16.74
C GLY A 475 9.17 -6.94 17.56
N ILE A 476 8.66 -8.17 17.54
CA ILE A 476 9.23 -9.35 18.22
C ILE A 476 9.29 -10.53 17.23
N THR A 477 10.31 -11.37 17.33
CA THR A 477 10.41 -12.62 16.57
C THR A 477 11.00 -13.71 17.45
N GLY A 478 10.35 -14.88 17.51
CA GLY A 478 10.86 -16.05 18.23
C GLY A 478 11.06 -17.26 17.32
N ARG A 479 12.05 -18.09 17.65
CA ARG A 479 12.33 -19.38 17.02
C ARG A 479 12.58 -20.45 18.08
N HIS A 480 12.14 -21.67 17.79
CA HIS A 480 12.48 -22.89 18.51
C HIS A 480 13.31 -23.79 17.58
N PHE A 481 14.27 -24.51 18.13
CA PHE A 481 15.22 -25.35 17.44
C PHE A 481 15.19 -26.73 18.10
N LYS A 482 15.18 -27.81 17.31
CA LYS A 482 15.51 -29.16 17.76
C LYS A 482 16.88 -29.50 17.17
N PHE A 483 17.81 -29.87 18.04
CA PHE A 483 19.17 -30.23 17.68
C PHE A 483 19.21 -31.71 17.27
N GLY A 484 19.99 -32.01 16.24
CA GLY A 484 20.19 -33.34 15.71
C GLY A 484 21.51 -33.41 14.94
N PRO A 485 21.95 -34.61 14.53
CA PRO A 485 23.15 -34.75 13.71
C PRO A 485 23.00 -33.99 12.38
N GLU A 486 24.12 -33.48 11.86
CA GLU A 486 24.15 -32.86 10.53
C GLU A 486 23.67 -33.89 9.49
N PRO A 487 22.67 -33.58 8.66
CA PRO A 487 22.19 -34.52 7.65
C PRO A 487 23.27 -34.79 6.61
N ASP A 488 23.35 -36.04 6.14
CA ASP A 488 24.31 -36.46 5.12
C ASP A 488 24.06 -35.69 3.82
N ARG A 489 25.13 -35.21 3.18
CA ARG A 489 25.04 -34.38 1.95
C ARG A 489 24.31 -35.04 0.78
N ASN A 490 24.10 -36.35 0.82
CA ASN A 490 23.41 -37.12 -0.21
C ASN A 490 21.94 -37.41 0.08
N ASP A 491 21.43 -37.09 1.27
CA ASP A 491 20.01 -37.25 1.61
C ASP A 491 19.21 -36.03 1.15
N THR A 492 19.08 -35.88 -0.17
CA THR A 492 18.06 -35.02 -0.78
C THR A 492 16.82 -35.85 -1.09
N PHE A 493 15.82 -35.67 -0.24
CA PHE A 493 14.37 -35.80 -0.47
C PHE A 493 13.90 -36.94 -1.40
N ALA A 494 13.52 -38.07 -0.80
CA ALA A 494 12.51 -38.98 -1.34
C ALA A 494 11.11 -38.58 -0.86
#